data_AF-A0A0K8MAL9-F1
#
_entry.id   AF-A0A0K8MAL9-F1
#
_cell.length_a   1.000
_cell.length_b   1.000
_cell.length_c   1.000
_cell.angle_alpha   90.00
_cell.angle_beta   90.00
_cell.angle_gamma   90.00
#
_symmetry.space_group_name_H-M   'P 1'
#
loop_
_entity.id
_entity.type
_entity.pdbx_description
1 polymer ?
#
loop_
_entity_poly.entity_id
_entity_poly.type
_entity_poly.pdbx_seq_one_letter_code
_entity_poly.pdbx_strand_id
1 'polypeptide(L)'
;MVTFAGTQSNFFDALYRVIELDFDAIKAYQTAIDRLGDEGYRETLEQFKEDHQRHINDFSNYLREQGKKFPVEADVKSILTQGKVMIAGLTTDRAILRAMRSNEEDTNQAYERILSHPDRPEGLKQSLDKALQDERRHRDWLSQEIDKDYQATGT
;
A
#
# COMPACT_ATOMS: atom_id res chain seq x y z
N MET A 1 1.41 10.77 -3.38
CA MET A 1 0.75 11.96 -2.80
C MET A 1 1.52 12.27 -1.52
N VAL A 2 0.98 12.99 -0.53
CA VAL A 2 1.53 12.92 0.83
C VAL A 2 0.46 12.26 1.69
N THR A 3 0.72 11.04 2.14
CA THR A 3 -0.16 10.39 3.12
C THR A 3 0.02 10.99 4.53
N PHE A 4 -1.06 11.06 5.30
CA PHE A 4 -1.06 11.38 6.73
C PHE A 4 -1.28 10.14 7.61
N ALA A 5 -1.31 8.94 7.02
CA ALA A 5 -1.32 7.71 7.81
C ALA A 5 -0.04 7.60 8.64
N GLY A 6 -0.18 7.14 9.89
CA GLY A 6 0.93 7.00 10.83
C GLY A 6 1.34 8.30 11.55
N THR A 7 0.72 9.45 11.26
CA THR A 7 1.07 10.73 11.92
C THR A 7 0.28 11.03 13.19
N GLN A 8 -0.69 10.18 13.52
CA GLN A 8 -1.56 10.36 14.67
C GLN A 8 -0.74 10.21 15.96
N SER A 9 -1.07 10.99 16.99
CA SER A 9 -0.38 10.93 18.28
C SER A 9 -0.72 9.69 19.10
N ASN A 10 -1.91 9.12 18.88
CA ASN A 10 -2.29 7.85 19.47
C ASN A 10 -1.91 6.71 18.52
N PHE A 11 -1.20 5.71 19.05
CA PHE A 11 -0.76 4.57 18.26
C PHE A 11 -1.90 3.79 17.59
N PHE A 12 -3.01 3.56 18.29
CA PHE A 12 -4.13 2.79 17.74
C PHE A 12 -4.85 3.54 16.62
N ASP A 13 -4.98 4.87 16.76
CA ASP A 13 -5.50 5.70 15.68
C ASP A 13 -4.54 5.73 14.49
N ALA A 14 -3.22 5.75 14.74
CA ALA A 14 -2.20 5.64 13.71
C ALA A 14 -2.30 4.31 12.96
N LEU A 15 -2.43 3.19 13.68
CA LEU A 15 -2.59 1.86 13.10
C LEU A 15 -3.88 1.74 12.31
N TYR A 16 -4.98 2.30 12.82
CA TYR A 16 -6.25 2.36 12.10
C TYR A 16 -6.07 3.06 10.74
N ARG A 17 -5.35 4.18 10.69
CA ARG A 17 -5.09 4.91 9.43
C ARG A 17 -4.17 4.15 8.48
N VAL A 18 -3.20 3.39 8.99
CA VAL A 18 -2.36 2.51 8.16
C VAL A 18 -3.22 1.42 7.50
N ILE A 19 -4.13 0.80 8.25
CA ILE A 19 -5.02 -0.24 7.69
C ILE A 19 -5.98 0.37 6.64
N GLU A 20 -6.49 1.59 6.86
CA GLU A 20 -7.26 2.28 5.81
C GLU A 20 -6.44 2.46 4.53
N LEU A 21 -5.15 2.79 4.66
CA LEU A 21 -4.25 2.94 3.52
C LEU A 21 -4.00 1.60 2.80
N ASP A 22 -3.93 0.47 3.51
CA ASP A 22 -3.82 -0.85 2.86
C ASP A 22 -5.09 -1.23 2.10
N PHE A 23 -6.27 -0.92 2.64
CA PHE A 23 -7.53 -1.07 1.89
C PHE A 23 -7.48 -0.23 0.61
N ASP A 24 -6.86 0.94 0.67
CA ASP A 24 -6.69 1.82 -0.48
C ASP A 24 -5.73 1.25 -1.52
N ALA A 25 -4.62 0.67 -1.05
CA ALA A 25 -3.65 -0.03 -1.88
C ALA A 25 -4.31 -1.18 -2.64
N ILE A 26 -5.01 -2.12 -1.96
CA ILE A 26 -5.68 -3.27 -2.59
C ILE A 26 -6.58 -2.84 -3.74
N LYS A 27 -7.32 -1.77 -3.51
CA LYS A 27 -8.27 -1.15 -4.42
C LYS A 27 -7.57 -0.53 -5.64
N ALA A 28 -6.41 0.08 -5.46
CA ALA A 28 -5.57 0.58 -6.54
C ALA A 28 -4.93 -0.57 -7.34
N TYR A 29 -4.40 -1.59 -6.65
CA TYR A 29 -3.86 -2.81 -7.26
C TYR A 29 -4.88 -3.50 -8.16
N GLN A 30 -6.12 -3.71 -7.69
CA GLN A 30 -7.16 -4.30 -8.53
C GLN A 30 -7.40 -3.47 -9.81
N THR A 31 -7.47 -2.14 -9.67
CA THR A 31 -7.65 -1.24 -10.82
C THR A 31 -6.46 -1.31 -11.79
N ALA A 32 -5.23 -1.45 -11.28
CA ALA A 32 -4.04 -1.61 -12.10
C ALA A 32 -4.04 -2.96 -12.85
N ILE A 33 -4.31 -4.06 -12.15
CA ILE A 33 -4.36 -5.42 -12.71
C ILE A 33 -5.37 -5.51 -13.86
N ASP A 34 -6.56 -4.91 -13.69
CA ASP A 34 -7.62 -4.88 -14.71
C ASP A 34 -7.21 -4.10 -15.98
N ARG A 35 -6.19 -3.24 -15.89
CA ARG A 35 -5.80 -2.28 -16.94
C ARG A 35 -4.49 -2.58 -17.62
N LEU A 36 -3.57 -3.26 -16.93
CA LEU A 36 -2.29 -3.66 -17.50
C LEU A 36 -2.48 -4.53 -18.72
N GLY A 37 -1.57 -4.47 -19.69
CA GLY A 37 -1.52 -5.38 -20.83
C GLY A 37 -0.65 -6.61 -20.56
N ASP A 38 0.48 -6.42 -19.88
CA ASP A 38 1.47 -7.47 -19.58
C ASP A 38 0.99 -8.45 -18.49
N GLU A 39 1.00 -9.75 -18.80
CA GLU A 39 0.57 -10.81 -17.88
C GLU A 39 1.52 -11.00 -16.69
N GLY A 40 2.83 -10.87 -16.90
CA GLY A 40 3.82 -11.00 -15.82
C GLY A 40 3.72 -9.87 -14.80
N TYR A 41 3.39 -8.65 -15.25
CA TYR A 41 3.07 -7.54 -14.35
C TYR A 41 1.80 -7.82 -13.54
N ARG A 42 0.74 -8.36 -14.16
CA ARG A 42 -0.49 -8.71 -13.45
C ARG A 42 -0.23 -9.75 -12.36
N GLU A 43 0.45 -10.85 -12.68
CA GLU A 43 0.78 -11.91 -11.71
C GLU A 43 1.58 -11.38 -10.52
N THR A 44 2.54 -10.48 -10.77
CA THR A 44 3.35 -9.89 -9.69
C THR A 44 2.53 -8.96 -8.81
N LEU A 45 1.69 -8.10 -9.41
CA LEU A 45 0.83 -7.17 -8.68
C LEU A 45 -0.29 -7.90 -7.90
N GLU A 46 -0.73 -9.07 -8.35
CA GLU A 46 -1.62 -9.93 -7.57
C GLU A 46 -0.98 -10.38 -6.26
N GLN A 47 0.29 -10.78 -6.29
CA GLN A 47 1.03 -11.16 -5.07
C GLN A 47 1.17 -9.96 -4.11
N PHE A 48 1.43 -8.76 -4.63
CA PHE A 48 1.53 -7.56 -3.80
C PHE A 48 0.18 -7.19 -3.19
N LYS A 49 -0.92 -7.35 -3.94
CA LYS A 49 -2.28 -7.19 -3.43
C LYS A 49 -2.58 -8.16 -2.28
N GLU A 50 -2.13 -9.40 -2.39
CA GLU A 50 -2.27 -10.41 -1.32
C GLU A 50 -1.45 -10.06 -0.08
N ASP A 51 -0.28 -9.45 -0.23
CA ASP A 51 0.52 -8.95 0.88
C ASP A 51 -0.25 -7.89 1.69
N HIS A 52 -0.85 -6.89 1.03
CA HIS A 52 -1.70 -5.91 1.72
C HIS A 52 -2.91 -6.56 2.39
N GLN A 53 -3.53 -7.55 1.76
CA GLN A 53 -4.67 -8.26 2.36
C GLN A 53 -4.26 -8.98 3.66
N ARG A 54 -3.05 -9.54 3.70
CA ARG A 54 -2.46 -10.11 4.91
C ARG A 54 -2.22 -9.03 5.96
N HIS A 55 -1.65 -7.88 5.61
CA HIS A 55 -1.41 -6.78 6.56
C HIS A 55 -2.69 -6.29 7.22
N ILE A 56 -3.75 -6.07 6.43
CA ILE A 56 -5.08 -5.70 6.94
C ILE A 56 -5.57 -6.72 7.95
N ASN A 57 -5.47 -8.02 7.62
CA ASN A 57 -5.94 -9.08 8.49
C ASN A 57 -5.15 -9.11 9.81
N ASP A 58 -3.82 -9.06 9.74
CA ASP A 58 -2.94 -9.11 10.91
C ASP A 58 -3.21 -7.93 11.85
N PHE A 59 -3.25 -6.71 11.33
CA PHE A 59 -3.39 -5.50 12.14
C PHE A 59 -4.84 -5.24 12.58
N SER A 60 -5.84 -5.62 11.79
CA SER A 60 -7.24 -5.56 12.23
C SER A 60 -7.53 -6.56 13.34
N ASN A 61 -6.94 -7.76 13.27
CA ASN A 61 -7.05 -8.75 14.34
C ASN A 61 -6.37 -8.23 15.62
N TYR A 62 -5.18 -7.64 15.49
CA TYR A 62 -4.53 -6.99 16.64
C TYR A 62 -5.41 -5.92 17.29
N LEU A 63 -5.94 -4.96 16.51
CA LEU A 63 -6.81 -3.91 17.05
C LEU A 63 -8.05 -4.49 17.75
N ARG A 64 -8.63 -5.56 17.19
CA ARG A 64 -9.77 -6.28 17.77
C ARG A 64 -9.42 -6.93 19.10
N GLU A 65 -8.28 -7.61 19.20
CA GLU A 65 -7.80 -8.23 20.44
C GLU A 65 -7.54 -7.20 21.55
N GLN A 66 -7.11 -5.99 21.17
CA GLN A 66 -6.94 -4.88 22.10
C GLN A 66 -8.25 -4.16 22.46
N GLY A 67 -9.40 -4.64 21.97
CA GLY A 67 -10.70 -3.99 22.18
C GLY A 67 -10.79 -2.59 21.56
N LYS A 68 -9.99 -2.32 20.52
CA LYS A 68 -9.96 -1.04 19.81
C LYS A 68 -10.83 -1.09 18.57
N LYS A 69 -11.20 0.10 18.09
CA LYS A 69 -11.83 0.23 16.78
C LYS A 69 -10.83 -0.18 15.70
N PHE A 70 -11.29 -0.92 14.71
CA PHE A 70 -10.55 -1.27 13.50
C PHE A 70 -11.40 -0.91 12.27
N PRO A 71 -10.78 -0.55 11.13
CA PRO A 71 -11.54 -0.25 9.93
C PRO A 71 -12.05 -1.54 9.30
N VAL A 72 -13.28 -1.49 8.76
CA VAL A 72 -13.77 -2.48 7.81
C VAL A 72 -13.87 -1.83 6.43
N GLU A 73 -13.87 -2.62 5.36
CA GLU A 73 -13.87 -2.07 4.00
C GLU A 73 -15.00 -1.04 3.75
N ALA A 74 -16.16 -1.25 4.36
CA ALA A 74 -17.32 -0.35 4.28
C ALA A 74 -17.11 1.01 4.96
N ASP A 75 -16.20 1.10 5.93
CA ASP A 75 -15.88 2.34 6.66
C ASP A 75 -14.87 3.24 5.92
N VAL A 76 -14.13 2.69 4.95
CA VAL A 76 -13.04 3.38 4.25
C VAL A 76 -13.62 4.40 3.26
N LYS A 77 -13.56 5.69 3.62
CA LYS A 77 -14.13 6.82 2.85
C LYS A 77 -13.21 7.35 1.74
N SER A 78 -13.82 7.66 0.59
CA SER A 78 -13.59 8.71 -0.44
C SER A 78 -12.19 9.17 -0.91
N ILE A 79 -11.09 9.06 -0.14
CA ILE A 79 -9.75 9.48 -0.60
C ILE A 79 -9.29 8.62 -1.80
N LEU A 80 -9.74 7.36 -1.78
CA LEU A 80 -9.74 6.35 -2.84
C LEU A 80 -10.17 6.78 -4.24
N THR A 81 -11.15 7.68 -4.36
CA THR A 81 -11.77 7.94 -5.66
C THR A 81 -10.76 8.60 -6.60
N GLN A 82 -9.88 9.47 -6.09
CA GLN A 82 -8.93 10.19 -6.94
C GLN A 82 -7.81 9.29 -7.48
N GLY A 83 -7.22 8.43 -6.65
CA GLY A 83 -6.15 7.52 -7.09
C GLY A 83 -6.64 6.49 -8.12
N LYS A 84 -7.80 5.88 -7.87
CA LYS A 84 -8.43 4.95 -8.84
C LYS A 84 -8.80 5.62 -10.15
N VAL A 85 -9.44 6.80 -10.09
CA VAL A 85 -9.83 7.54 -11.30
C VAL A 85 -8.61 7.92 -12.11
N MET A 86 -7.50 8.30 -11.45
CA MET A 86 -6.25 8.57 -12.14
C MET A 86 -5.76 7.33 -12.88
N ILE A 87 -5.65 6.17 -12.23
CA ILE A 87 -5.19 4.91 -12.86
C ILE A 87 -6.12 4.49 -14.00
N ALA A 88 -7.44 4.60 -13.83
CA ALA A 88 -8.42 4.23 -14.85
C ALA A 88 -8.26 5.05 -16.14
N GLY A 89 -7.78 6.29 -16.04
CA GLY A 89 -7.48 7.16 -17.19
C GLY A 89 -6.14 6.88 -17.88
N LEU A 90 -5.29 6.00 -17.34
CA LEU A 90 -3.99 5.68 -17.91
C LEU A 90 -4.11 4.64 -19.02
N THR A 91 -3.28 4.80 -20.06
CA THR A 91 -3.33 3.99 -21.29
C THR A 91 -2.08 3.16 -21.53
N THR A 92 -1.07 3.25 -20.66
CA THR A 92 0.17 2.47 -20.79
C THR A 92 0.53 1.81 -19.47
N ASP A 93 1.09 0.61 -19.55
CA ASP A 93 1.53 -0.15 -18.38
C ASP A 93 2.54 0.65 -17.55
N ARG A 94 3.50 1.29 -18.21
CA ARG A 94 4.47 2.18 -17.56
C ARG A 94 3.82 3.30 -16.73
N ALA A 95 2.77 3.93 -17.24
CA ALA A 95 2.07 4.98 -16.50
C ALA A 95 1.37 4.40 -15.27
N ILE A 96 0.76 3.22 -15.42
CA ILE A 96 0.12 2.48 -14.32
C ILE A 96 1.16 2.11 -13.25
N LEU A 97 2.30 1.53 -13.63
CA LEU A 97 3.38 1.18 -12.69
C LEU A 97 3.92 2.41 -11.96
N ARG A 98 4.07 3.56 -12.63
CA ARG A 98 4.46 4.82 -11.99
C ARG A 98 3.44 5.31 -10.96
N ALA A 99 2.16 5.20 -11.27
CA ALA A 99 1.10 5.56 -10.33
C ALA A 99 1.14 4.62 -9.11
N MET A 100 1.29 3.31 -9.32
CA MET A 100 1.43 2.34 -8.24
C MET A 100 2.67 2.61 -7.38
N ARG A 101 3.82 2.97 -7.98
CA ARG A 101 5.03 3.32 -7.21
C ARG A 101 4.78 4.48 -6.25
N SER A 102 4.02 5.50 -6.68
CA SER A 102 3.67 6.60 -5.78
C SER A 102 2.76 6.15 -4.63
N ASN A 103 1.91 5.15 -4.82
CA ASN A 103 1.11 4.59 -3.73
C ASN A 103 2.01 3.84 -2.75
N GLU A 104 2.99 3.07 -3.26
CA GLU A 104 3.97 2.38 -2.41
C GLU A 104 4.86 3.34 -1.62
N GLU A 105 5.24 4.48 -2.21
CA GLU A 105 5.95 5.52 -1.47
C GLU A 105 5.12 6.07 -0.30
N ASP A 106 3.80 6.14 -0.43
CA ASP A 106 2.89 6.55 0.65
C ASP A 106 2.79 5.44 1.72
N THR A 107 2.60 4.16 1.35
CA THR A 107 2.54 3.05 2.33
C THR A 107 3.86 2.88 3.08
N ASN A 108 5.00 2.91 2.38
CA ASN A 108 6.34 2.88 2.98
C ASN A 108 6.49 3.96 4.08
N GLN A 109 6.13 5.20 3.77
CA GLN A 109 6.20 6.29 4.75
C GLN A 109 5.27 6.07 5.94
N ALA A 110 4.06 5.55 5.72
CA ALA A 110 3.12 5.25 6.80
C ALA A 110 3.66 4.15 7.74
N TYR A 111 4.23 3.09 7.15
CA TYR A 111 4.86 2.00 7.89
C TYR A 111 6.12 2.44 8.64
N GLU A 112 6.96 3.29 8.06
CA GLU A 112 8.12 3.88 8.74
C GLU A 112 7.70 4.72 9.96
N ARG A 113 6.62 5.50 9.83
CA ARG A 113 6.09 6.34 10.92
C ARG A 113 5.52 5.52 12.06
N ILE A 114 4.70 4.51 11.76
CA ILE A 114 4.11 3.67 12.81
C ILE A 114 5.14 2.79 13.49
N LEU A 115 6.16 2.34 12.75
CA LEU A 115 7.31 1.65 13.33
C LEU A 115 8.09 2.60 14.26
N SER A 116 8.21 3.88 13.92
CA SER A 116 8.89 4.88 14.75
C SER A 116 8.00 5.50 15.83
N HIS A 117 6.73 5.09 15.95
CA HIS A 117 5.78 5.69 16.89
C HIS A 117 6.21 5.42 18.34
N PRO A 118 6.27 6.44 19.22
CA PRO A 118 6.80 6.30 20.58
C PRO A 118 6.02 5.29 21.43
N ASP A 119 4.69 5.27 21.27
CA ASP A 119 3.81 4.35 22.01
C ASP A 119 3.59 3.00 21.31
N ARG A 120 4.42 2.66 20.30
CA ARG A 120 4.28 1.38 19.58
C ARG A 120 4.53 0.20 20.55
N PRO A 121 3.60 -0.76 20.65
CA PRO A 121 3.78 -1.99 21.40
C PRO A 121 4.94 -2.84 20.85
N GLU A 122 5.84 -3.30 21.70
CA GLU A 122 7.00 -4.11 21.26
C GLU A 122 6.58 -5.41 20.57
N GLY A 123 5.46 -6.02 20.99
CA GLY A 123 4.91 -7.22 20.39
C GLY A 123 4.49 -7.07 18.92
N LEU A 124 4.27 -5.83 18.44
CA LEU A 124 3.92 -5.56 17.04
C LEU A 124 5.13 -5.26 16.15
N LYS A 125 6.31 -5.04 16.74
CA LYS A 125 7.49 -4.60 15.99
C LYS A 125 7.82 -5.55 14.85
N GLN A 126 7.87 -6.86 15.11
CA GLN A 126 8.20 -7.86 14.10
C GLN A 126 7.21 -7.87 12.94
N SER A 127 5.90 -7.80 13.21
CA SER A 127 4.87 -7.76 12.16
C SER A 127 4.93 -6.47 11.33
N LEU A 128 5.18 -5.33 11.98
CA LEU A 128 5.33 -4.04 11.27
C LEU A 128 6.62 -3.98 10.45
N ASP A 129 7.74 -4.53 10.96
CA ASP A 129 8.99 -4.66 10.23
C ASP A 129 8.83 -5.54 8.98
N LYS A 130 8.09 -6.65 9.10
CA LYS A 130 7.79 -7.52 7.97
C LYS A 130 6.92 -6.82 6.93
N ALA A 131 5.86 -6.14 7.37
CA ALA A 131 5.01 -5.36 6.46
C ALA A 131 5.83 -4.29 5.72
N LEU A 132 6.64 -3.51 6.43
CA LEU A 132 7.52 -2.52 5.80
C LEU A 132 8.51 -3.13 4.79
N GLN A 133 8.99 -4.35 5.02
CA GLN A 133 9.84 -5.05 4.05
C GLN A 133 9.07 -5.45 2.79
N ASP A 134 7.80 -5.85 2.92
CA ASP A 134 6.91 -6.09 1.78
C ASP A 134 6.73 -4.80 0.96
N GLU A 135 6.36 -3.69 1.61
CA GLU A 135 6.18 -2.38 0.95
C GLU A 135 7.44 -1.91 0.20
N ARG A 136 8.63 -2.12 0.81
CA ARG A 136 9.91 -1.79 0.17
C ARG A 136 10.16 -2.65 -1.07
N ARG A 137 9.88 -3.95 -0.97
CA ARG A 137 9.99 -4.88 -2.10
C ARG A 137 9.04 -4.49 -3.24
N HIS A 138 7.81 -4.10 -2.94
CA HIS A 138 6.85 -3.64 -3.95
C HIS A 138 7.36 -2.39 -4.68
N ARG A 139 7.75 -1.36 -3.92
CA ARG A 139 8.34 -0.12 -4.46
C ARG A 139 9.57 -0.39 -5.32
N ASP A 140 10.47 -1.24 -4.85
CA ASP A 140 11.74 -1.53 -5.52
C ASP A 140 11.51 -2.28 -6.83
N TRP A 141 10.59 -3.25 -6.84
CA TRP A 141 10.20 -3.95 -8.06
C TRP A 141 9.60 -2.98 -9.08
N LEU A 142 8.64 -2.15 -8.66
CA LEU A 142 8.02 -1.14 -9.53
C LEU A 142 9.06 -0.18 -10.12
N SER A 143 10.02 0.26 -9.31
CA SER A 143 11.10 1.14 -9.76
C SER A 143 11.98 0.46 -10.81
N GLN A 144 12.34 -0.79 -10.59
CA GLN A 144 13.15 -1.56 -11.54
C GLN A 144 12.45 -1.74 -12.89
N GLU A 145 11.16 -2.10 -12.91
CA GLU A 145 10.43 -2.28 -14.17
C GLU A 145 10.24 -0.94 -14.92
N ILE A 146 9.96 0.16 -14.21
CA ILE A 146 9.87 1.50 -14.81
C ILE A 146 11.19 1.93 -15.47
N ASP A 147 12.33 1.55 -14.88
CA ASP A 147 13.67 1.88 -15.38
C ASP A 147 14.10 1.00 -16.55
N LYS A 148 13.78 -0.30 -16.54
CA LYS A 148 14.04 -1.22 -17.66
C LYS A 148 13.38 -0.73 -18.95
N ASP A 149 12.10 -0.33 -18.87
CA ASP A 149 11.37 0.22 -20.00
C ASP A 149 12.02 1.50 -20.55
N TYR A 150 12.72 2.29 -19.72
CA TYR A 150 13.36 3.52 -20.18
C TYR A 150 14.55 3.23 -21.10
N GLN A 151 15.30 2.18 -20.78
CA GLN A 151 16.45 1.74 -21.57
C GLN A 151 16.02 1.06 -22.88
N ALA A 152 14.85 0.43 -22.91
CA ALA A 152 14.32 -0.24 -24.11
C ALA A 152 13.76 0.72 -25.18
N THR A 153 13.25 1.89 -24.78
CA THR A 153 12.70 2.91 -25.71
C THR A 153 13.71 3.99 -26.09
N GLY A 154 14.94 3.90 -25.61
CA GLY A 154 15.99 4.92 -25.71
C GLY A 154 16.98 4.78 -26.88
N THR A 155 16.61 4.06 -27.95
CA THR A 155 17.40 3.98 -29.21
C THR A 155 16.55 4.36 -30.41
#